data_AF-A0A8I2K2Y8-F1
#
_entry.id   AF-A0A8I2K2Y8-F1
#
_cell.length_a   1.000
_cell.length_b   1.000
_cell.length_c   1.000
_cell.angle_alpha   90.00
_cell.angle_beta   90.00
_cell.angle_gamma   90.00
#
_symmetry.space_group_name_H-M   'P 1'
#
loop_
_entity.id
_entity.type
_entity.pdbx_description
1 polymer ?
#
loop_
_entity_poly.entity_id
_entity_poly.type
_entity_poly.pdbx_seq_one_letter_code
_entity_poly.pdbx_strand_id
1 'polypeptide(L)'
;MRWSRISYAQKIHMARMLTGGLKRFMTQLRRMGVDENYVEEIETLTGKAIELKNKQNHLRSELKVTTTELQRVLETLGKKVSESKVSVKVEMEQPLWTAFGINDKK
;
A
#
# COMPACT_ATOMS: atom_id res chain seq x y z
N MET A 1 16.10 -25.05 2.92
CA MET A 1 15.58 -23.71 3.28
C MET A 1 14.33 -23.45 2.45
N ARG A 2 13.20 -23.02 3.05
CA ARG A 2 11.92 -22.84 2.30
C ARG A 2 11.82 -21.40 1.78
N TRP A 3 11.62 -21.23 0.47
CA TRP A 3 11.49 -19.90 -0.18
C TRP A 3 10.47 -18.97 0.49
N SER A 4 9.38 -19.53 1.03
CA SER A 4 8.36 -18.73 1.72
C SER A 4 8.81 -18.11 3.04
N ARG A 5 9.87 -18.63 3.68
CA ARG A 5 10.33 -18.19 5.01
C ARG A 5 11.47 -17.17 4.98
N ILE A 6 11.99 -16.84 3.81
CA ILE A 6 13.10 -15.87 3.67
C ILE A 6 12.59 -14.47 3.34
N SER A 7 13.37 -13.46 3.74
CA SER A 7 13.04 -12.06 3.53
C SER A 7 13.04 -11.70 2.04
N TYR A 8 12.39 -10.58 1.70
CA TYR A 8 12.41 -10.06 0.33
C TYR A 8 13.84 -9.85 -0.19
N ALA A 9 14.71 -9.23 0.61
CA ALA A 9 16.10 -8.99 0.23
C ALA A 9 16.85 -10.30 -0.02
N GLN A 10 16.62 -11.32 0.81
CA GLN A 10 17.20 -12.64 0.62
C GLN A 10 16.70 -13.31 -0.67
N LYS A 11 15.41 -13.20 -1.01
CA LYS A 11 14.86 -13.72 -2.27
C LYS A 11 15.53 -13.11 -3.50
N ILE A 12 15.65 -11.77 -3.52
CA ILE A 12 16.30 -11.06 -4.64
C ILE A 12 17.78 -11.43 -4.73
N HIS A 13 18.48 -11.47 -3.59
CA HIS A 13 19.89 -11.86 -3.56
C HIS A 13 20.08 -13.29 -4.08
N MET A 14 19.28 -14.24 -3.62
CA MET A 14 19.33 -15.63 -4.10
C MET A 14 19.02 -15.75 -5.59
N ALA A 15 18.02 -15.04 -6.11
CA ALA A 15 17.68 -15.06 -7.53
C ALA A 15 18.82 -14.52 -8.41
N ARG A 16 19.50 -13.45 -7.97
CA ARG A 16 20.68 -12.89 -8.64
C ARG A 16 21.89 -13.81 -8.59
N MET A 17 22.13 -14.43 -7.43
CA MET A 17 23.21 -15.42 -7.28
C MET A 17 22.96 -16.64 -8.18
N LEU A 18 21.70 -17.11 -8.24
CA LEU A 18 21.31 -18.24 -9.07
C LEU A 18 21.52 -17.94 -10.55
N THR A 19 20.98 -16.83 -11.06
CA THR A 19 21.13 -16.43 -12.48
C THR A 19 22.60 -16.25 -12.86
N GLY A 20 23.43 -15.66 -12.00
CA GLY A 20 24.88 -15.58 -12.20
C GLY A 20 25.55 -16.97 -12.32
N GLY A 21 25.16 -17.91 -11.46
CA GLY A 21 25.61 -19.30 -11.55
C GLY A 21 25.13 -20.02 -12.82
N LEU A 22 23.85 -19.85 -13.17
CA LEU A 22 23.26 -20.45 -14.37
C LEU A 22 23.95 -19.95 -15.65
N LYS A 23 24.26 -18.65 -15.74
CA LYS A 23 25.05 -18.09 -16.85
C LYS A 23 26.43 -18.72 -16.96
N ARG A 24 27.13 -18.87 -15.84
CA ARG A 24 28.49 -19.42 -15.79
C ARG A 24 28.56 -20.89 -16.19
N PHE A 25 27.57 -21.69 -15.81
CA PHE A 25 27.55 -23.14 -16.03
C PHE A 25 26.53 -23.58 -17.09
N MET A 26 26.06 -22.65 -17.93
CA MET A 26 24.96 -22.88 -18.86
C MET A 26 25.21 -24.07 -19.79
N THR A 27 26.43 -24.20 -20.34
CA THR A 27 26.80 -25.31 -21.23
C THR A 27 26.61 -26.69 -20.59
N GLN A 28 26.84 -26.80 -19.27
CA GLN A 28 26.68 -28.04 -18.51
C GLN A 28 25.21 -28.31 -18.19
N LEU A 29 24.41 -27.26 -18.04
CA LEU A 29 22.99 -27.32 -17.67
C LEU A 29 22.04 -27.31 -18.88
N ARG A 30 22.55 -27.11 -20.11
CA ARG A 30 21.76 -27.15 -21.35
C ARG A 30 20.91 -28.41 -21.48
N ARG A 31 21.44 -29.57 -21.05
CA ARG A 31 20.70 -30.86 -21.08
C ARG A 31 19.47 -30.87 -20.16
N MET A 32 19.42 -29.97 -19.19
CA MET A 32 18.29 -29.78 -18.25
C MET A 32 17.32 -28.70 -18.72
N GLY A 33 17.47 -28.17 -19.94
CA GLY A 33 16.61 -27.10 -20.47
C GLY A 33 16.92 -25.72 -19.90
N VAL A 34 18.08 -25.55 -19.23
CA VAL A 34 18.55 -24.21 -18.83
C VAL A 34 19.24 -23.58 -20.04
N ASP A 35 18.49 -22.73 -20.72
CA ASP A 35 18.96 -21.91 -21.83
C ASP A 35 18.99 -20.40 -21.45
N GLU A 36 19.32 -19.56 -22.42
CA GLU A 36 19.38 -18.11 -22.22
C GLU A 36 18.00 -17.54 -21.88
N ASN A 37 16.93 -18.03 -22.52
CA ASN A 37 15.56 -17.59 -22.29
C ASN A 37 15.12 -17.85 -20.84
N TYR A 38 15.45 -19.03 -20.31
CA TYR A 38 15.13 -19.40 -18.94
C TYR A 38 15.81 -18.48 -17.92
N VAL A 39 17.08 -18.13 -18.17
CA VAL A 39 17.80 -17.19 -17.30
C VAL A 39 17.22 -15.78 -17.41
N GLU A 40 16.89 -15.35 -18.61
CA GLU A 40 16.27 -14.04 -18.86
C GLU A 40 14.90 -13.92 -18.19
N GLU A 41 14.10 -14.99 -18.17
CA GLU A 41 12.82 -15.01 -17.45
C GLU A 41 13.02 -14.76 -15.95
N ILE A 42 14.00 -15.41 -15.32
CA ILE A 42 14.29 -15.21 -13.90
C ILE A 42 14.77 -13.77 -13.63
N GLU A 43 15.61 -13.21 -14.49
CA GLU A 43 16.08 -11.83 -14.38
C GLU A 43 14.92 -10.83 -14.54
N THR A 44 14.03 -11.08 -15.49
CA THR A 44 12.81 -10.27 -15.73
C THR A 44 11.89 -10.31 -14.53
N LEU A 45 11.61 -11.49 -13.98
CA LEU A 45 10.79 -11.64 -12.77
C LEU A 45 11.43 -10.94 -11.57
N THR A 46 12.76 -11.01 -11.45
CA THR A 46 13.51 -10.33 -10.39
C THR A 46 13.40 -8.81 -10.54
N GLY A 47 13.53 -8.28 -11.75
CA GLY A 47 13.35 -6.85 -12.05
C GLY A 47 11.94 -6.37 -11.71
N LYS A 48 10.92 -7.11 -12.16
CA LYS A 48 9.51 -6.80 -11.87
C LYS A 48 9.21 -6.83 -10.37
N ALA A 49 9.78 -7.77 -9.62
CA ALA A 49 9.62 -7.82 -8.17
C ALA A 49 10.18 -6.56 -7.49
N ILE A 50 11.31 -6.03 -7.96
CA ILE A 50 11.92 -4.79 -7.48
C ILE A 50 11.05 -3.58 -7.80
N GLU A 51 10.59 -3.46 -9.02
CA GLU A 51 9.70 -2.38 -9.44
C GLU A 51 8.41 -2.35 -8.60
N LEU A 52 7.74 -3.50 -8.47
CA LEU A 52 6.53 -3.62 -7.67
C LEU A 52 6.78 -3.32 -6.19
N LYS A 53 7.96 -3.69 -5.65
CA LYS A 53 8.32 -3.37 -4.27
C LYS A 53 8.50 -1.86 -4.06
N ASN A 54 9.13 -1.18 -5.02
CA ASN A 54 9.29 0.27 -4.98
C ASN A 54 7.94 0.98 -5.08
N LYS A 55 7.08 0.55 -6.00
CA LYS A 55 5.71 1.04 -6.13
C LYS A 55 4.90 0.82 -4.84
N GLN A 56 5.02 -0.35 -4.21
CA GLN A 56 4.39 -0.62 -2.91
C GLN A 56 4.87 0.37 -1.84
N ASN A 57 6.17 0.66 -1.77
CA ASN A 57 6.71 1.60 -0.78
C ASN A 57 6.20 3.03 -1.02
N HIS A 58 6.12 3.44 -2.29
CA HIS A 58 5.56 4.74 -2.68
C HIS A 58 4.08 4.86 -2.29
N LEU A 59 3.23 3.89 -2.66
CA LEU A 59 1.82 3.87 -2.28
C LEU A 59 1.60 3.89 -0.76
N ARG A 60 2.47 3.21 0.01
CA ARG A 60 2.43 3.27 1.48
C ARG A 60 2.75 4.66 2.02
N SER A 61 3.64 5.40 1.35
CA SER A 61 3.94 6.78 1.71
C SER A 61 2.74 7.69 1.43
N GLU A 62 2.17 7.59 0.22
CA GLU A 62 0.99 8.38 -0.17
C GLU A 62 -0.20 8.11 0.75
N LEU A 63 -0.48 6.84 1.06
CA LEU A 63 -1.56 6.47 1.96
C LEU A 63 -1.41 7.15 3.33
N LYS A 64 -0.19 7.24 3.88
CA LYS A 64 0.05 7.94 5.16
C LYS A 64 -0.25 9.43 5.08
N VAL A 65 0.16 10.07 3.97
CA VAL A 65 -0.10 11.49 3.73
C VAL A 65 -1.60 11.73 3.62
N THR A 66 -2.30 11.02 2.74
CA THR A 66 -3.75 11.16 2.55
C THR A 66 -4.53 10.84 3.81
N THR A 67 -4.10 9.85 4.60
CA THR A 67 -4.74 9.54 5.90
C THR A 67 -4.62 10.72 6.87
N THR A 68 -3.45 11.36 6.92
CA THR A 68 -3.22 12.52 7.78
C THR A 68 -4.08 13.72 7.34
N GLU A 69 -4.19 13.93 6.03
CA GLU A 69 -5.03 14.98 5.46
C GLU A 69 -6.52 14.73 5.73
N LEU A 70 -7.00 13.51 5.49
CA LEU A 70 -8.37 13.10 5.79
C LEU A 70 -8.73 13.36 7.26
N GLN A 71 -7.84 12.97 8.18
CA GLN A 71 -8.06 13.17 9.60
C GLN A 71 -8.22 14.66 9.95
N ARG A 72 -7.37 15.54 9.38
CA ARG A 72 -7.48 17.00 9.58
C ARG A 72 -8.81 17.54 9.07
N VAL A 73 -9.23 17.13 7.87
CA VAL A 73 -10.50 17.56 7.28
C VAL A 73 -11.68 17.12 8.13
N LEU A 74 -11.68 15.88 8.61
CA LEU A 74 -12.74 15.35 9.48
C LEU A 74 -12.80 16.08 10.83
N GLU A 75 -11.67 16.44 11.41
CA GLU A 75 -11.62 17.23 12.64
C GLU A 75 -12.20 18.64 12.42
N THR A 76 -11.82 19.32 11.35
CA THR A 76 -12.37 20.63 10.99
C THR A 76 -13.86 20.55 10.71
N LEU A 77 -14.31 19.53 9.96
CA LEU A 77 -15.71 19.30 9.67
C LEU A 77 -16.50 19.06 10.96
N GLY A 78 -15.99 18.22 11.87
CA GLY A 78 -16.62 17.95 13.16
C GLY A 78 -16.78 19.19 14.03
N LYS A 79 -15.77 20.07 14.06
CA LYS A 79 -15.86 21.38 14.73
C LYS A 79 -16.94 22.26 14.11
N LYS A 80 -16.96 22.39 12.78
CA LYS A 80 -17.96 23.21 12.07
C LYS A 80 -19.38 22.70 12.25
N VAL A 81 -19.58 21.38 12.20
CA VAL A 81 -20.87 20.77 12.51
C VAL A 81 -21.28 21.06 13.94
N SER A 82 -20.37 20.95 14.91
CA SER A 82 -20.67 21.21 16.33
C SER A 82 -21.02 22.68 16.58
N GLU A 83 -20.23 23.61 16.05
CA GLU A 83 -20.51 25.06 16.09
C GLU A 83 -21.89 25.36 15.50
N SER A 84 -22.18 24.81 14.31
CA SER A 84 -23.47 25.02 13.62
C SER A 84 -24.64 24.48 14.44
N LYS A 85 -24.49 23.31 15.08
CA LYS A 85 -25.52 22.75 15.96
C LYS A 85 -25.80 23.68 17.14
N VAL A 86 -24.77 24.29 17.74
CA VAL A 86 -24.96 25.26 18.82
C VAL A 86 -25.73 26.48 18.32
N SER A 87 -25.36 27.03 17.16
CA SER A 87 -26.08 28.16 16.56
C SER A 87 -27.56 27.85 16.30
N VAL A 88 -27.87 26.67 15.76
CA VAL A 88 -29.26 26.22 15.55
C VAL A 88 -30.02 26.14 16.87
N LYS A 89 -29.39 25.62 17.93
CA LYS A 89 -30.03 25.51 19.26
C LYS A 89 -30.30 26.86 19.91
N VAL A 90 -29.51 27.88 19.60
CA VAL A 90 -29.69 29.25 20.13
C VAL A 90 -30.84 29.96 19.42
N GLU A 91 -30.91 29.83 18.09
CA GLU A 91 -31.83 30.62 17.26
C GLU A 91 -33.20 29.95 17.05
N MET A 92 -33.26 28.62 17.01
CA MET A 92 -34.45 27.87 16.61
C MET A 92 -35.12 27.20 17.80
N GLU A 93 -36.45 27.08 17.74
CA GLU A 93 -37.22 26.31 18.71
C GLU A 93 -36.91 24.80 18.62
N GLN A 94 -36.93 24.12 19.77
CA GLN A 94 -36.56 22.71 19.89
C GLN A 94 -37.27 21.74 18.92
N PRO A 95 -38.57 21.90 18.58
CA PRO A 95 -39.23 21.03 17.60
C PRO A 95 -38.63 21.10 16.19
N LEU A 96 -37.98 22.22 15.83
CA LEU A 96 -37.38 22.44 14.51
C LEU A 96 -35.96 21.86 14.40
N TRP A 97 -35.32 21.49 15.52
CA TRP A 97 -33.96 20.96 15.56
C TRP A 97 -33.80 19.66 14.78
N THR A 98 -34.85 18.83 14.72
CA THR A 98 -34.86 17.57 13.97
C THR A 98 -34.61 17.79 12.48
N ALA A 99 -35.04 18.92 11.90
CA ALA A 99 -34.79 19.27 10.50
C ALA A 99 -33.29 19.47 10.20
N PHE A 100 -32.49 19.78 11.22
CA PHE A 100 -31.03 19.93 11.13
C PHE A 100 -30.27 18.67 11.56
N GLY A 101 -30.97 17.54 11.72
CA GLY A 101 -30.38 16.28 12.16
C GLY A 101 -29.95 16.29 13.63
N ILE A 102 -30.49 17.20 14.45
CA ILE A 102 -30.25 17.27 15.89
C ILE A 102 -31.39 16.50 16.58
N ASN A 103 -31.12 15.23 16.91
CA ASN A 103 -32.00 14.39 17.71
C ASN A 103 -31.52 14.37 19.16
N ASP A 104 -31.61 15.50 19.84
CA ASP A 104 -31.31 15.59 21.26
C ASP A 104 -32.57 15.22 22.05
N LYS A 105 -32.55 14.07 22.72
CA LYS A 105 -33.57 13.73 23.71
C LYS A 105 -33.10 14.36 25.02
N LYS A 106 -33.96 15.19 25.63
CA LYS A 106 -33.78 15.65 27.02
C LYS A 106 -33.40 14.47 27.93
#